data_AF-A0A1C3NYI6-F1
#
_entry.id   AF-A0A1C3NYI6-F1
#
_cell.length_a   1.000
_cell.length_b   1.000
_cell.length_c   1.000
_cell.angle_alpha   90.00
_cell.angle_beta   90.00
_cell.angle_gamma   90.00
#
_symmetry.space_group_name_H-M   'P 1'
#
loop_
_entity.id
_entity.type
_entity.pdbx_description
1 polymer ?
#
loop_
_entity_poly.entity_id
_entity_poly.type
_entity_poly.pdbx_seq_one_letter_code
_entity_poly.pdbx_strand_id
1 'polypeptide(L)' 'MQRFTPLLIDAARPCRHAPGDRWFVDETYVKVAGRWTYLYRAIDQFGQVIDVLASEHRDLAAARRFFTQARDPMAVGRSR' A
#
# COMPACT_ATOMS: atom_id res chain seq x y z
N MET A 1 -8.63 5.14 8.22
CA MET A 1 -7.92 4.40 7.16
C MET A 1 -7.06 3.34 7.78
N GLN A 2 -7.03 2.12 7.22
CA GLN A 2 -6.25 1.02 7.76
C GLN A 2 -5.15 0.63 6.77
N ARG A 3 -3.91 0.57 7.27
CA ARG A 3 -2.71 0.19 6.53
C ARG A 3 -2.47 -1.30 6.68
N PHE A 4 -2.41 -2.02 5.57
CA PHE A 4 -2.19 -3.48 5.56
C PHE A 4 -0.78 -3.88 5.11
N THR A 5 0.09 -2.90 4.87
CA THR A 5 1.48 -3.10 4.43
C THR A 5 2.24 -4.17 5.22
N PRO A 6 2.32 -4.13 6.57
CA PRO A 6 3.21 -5.04 7.28
C PRO A 6 2.72 -6.49 7.18
N LEU A 7 1.41 -6.73 7.28
CA LEU A 7 0.83 -8.07 7.14
C LEU A 7 1.01 -8.62 5.73
N LEU A 8 0.81 -7.78 4.71
CA LEU A 8 0.98 -8.18 3.31
C LEU A 8 2.48 -8.39 2.97
N ILE A 9 3.37 -7.54 3.50
CA ILE A 9 4.82 -7.66 3.37
C ILE A 9 5.30 -8.96 3.98
N ASP A 10 4.94 -9.26 5.22
CA ASP A 10 5.43 -10.46 5.90
C ASP A 10 4.92 -11.73 5.23
N ALA A 11 3.64 -11.77 4.82
CA ALA A 11 3.09 -12.94 4.12
C ALA A 11 3.72 -13.18 2.75
N ALA A 12 4.01 -12.11 1.99
CA ALA A 12 4.56 -12.24 0.64
C ALA A 12 6.11 -12.17 0.60
N ARG A 13 6.77 -11.99 1.74
CA ARG A 13 8.23 -11.83 1.86
C ARG A 13 9.07 -12.85 1.08
N PRO A 14 8.77 -14.16 1.06
CA PRO A 14 9.57 -15.13 0.30
C PRO A 14 9.46 -14.96 -1.22
N CYS A 15 8.40 -14.32 -1.72
CA CYS A 15 8.14 -14.15 -3.15
C CYS A 15 8.34 -12.71 -3.63
N ARG A 16 8.82 -11.81 -2.75
CA ARG A 16 8.99 -10.40 -3.06
C ARG A 16 10.39 -10.09 -3.59
N HIS A 17 10.44 -9.25 -4.60
CA HIS A 17 11.67 -8.63 -5.07
C HIS A 17 11.82 -7.22 -4.50
N ALA A 18 13.02 -6.65 -4.60
CA ALA A 18 13.22 -5.25 -4.25
C ALA A 18 12.34 -4.36 -5.15
N PRO A 19 11.52 -3.43 -4.60
CA PRO A 19 10.68 -2.56 -5.40
C PRO A 19 11.47 -1.78 -6.45
N GLY A 20 10.89 -1.63 -7.64
CA GLY A 20 11.44 -0.78 -8.70
C GLY A 20 11.46 0.72 -8.36
N ASP A 21 12.09 1.51 -9.22
CA ASP A 21 12.19 2.97 -9.09
C ASP A 21 10.91 3.71 -9.53
N ARG A 22 10.06 3.05 -10.32
CA ARG A 22 8.71 3.52 -10.66
C ARG A 22 7.64 2.64 -10.04
N TRP A 23 6.58 3.31 -9.64
CA TRP A 23 5.35 2.70 -9.16
C TRP A 23 4.14 3.51 -9.60
N PHE A 24 3.00 2.85 -9.60
CA PHE A 24 1.69 3.43 -9.82
C PHE A 24 0.74 3.02 -8.70
N VAL A 25 -0.38 3.73 -8.57
CA VAL A 25 -1.43 3.39 -7.60
C VAL A 25 -2.70 3.07 -8.35
N ASP A 26 -3.33 1.95 -8.01
CA ASP A 26 -4.67 1.63 -8.46
C ASP A 26 -5.71 1.79 -7.34
N GLU A 27 -6.95 2.13 -7.72
CA GLU A 27 -8.12 2.16 -6.85
C GLU A 27 -9.01 0.96 -7.23
N THR A 28 -9.32 0.10 -6.26
CA THR A 28 -10.23 -1.03 -6.43
C THR A 28 -11.24 -1.06 -5.29
N TYR A 29 -12.40 -1.67 -5.52
CA TYR A 29 -13.41 -1.87 -4.49
C TYR A 29 -13.49 -3.33 -4.11
N VAL A 30 -13.39 -3.61 -2.82
CA VAL A 30 -13.50 -4.96 -2.27
C VAL A 30 -14.53 -4.99 -1.16
N LYS A 31 -15.20 -6.13 -0.98
CA LYS A 31 -16.15 -6.35 0.10
C LYS A 31 -15.43 -7.01 1.27
N VAL A 32 -15.21 -6.26 2.35
CA VAL A 32 -14.57 -6.75 3.59
C VAL A 32 -15.66 -6.92 4.64
N ALA A 33 -15.83 -8.13 5.17
CA ALA A 33 -16.84 -8.44 6.20
C ALA A 33 -18.25 -7.90 5.87
N GLY A 34 -18.65 -7.96 4.60
CA GLY A 34 -19.97 -7.49 4.15
C GLY A 34 -20.05 -6.01 3.78
N ARG A 35 -19.01 -5.20 4.03
CA ARG A 35 -18.97 -3.76 3.71
C ARG A 35 -18.10 -3.48 2.49
N TRP A 36 -18.57 -2.60 1.61
CA TRP A 36 -17.76 -2.10 0.49
C TRP A 36 -16.67 -1.18 1.02
N THR A 37 -15.43 -1.50 0.69
CA THR A 37 -14.24 -0.78 1.14
C THR A 37 -13.39 -0.42 -0.08
N TYR A 38 -12.94 0.81 -0.12
CA TYR A 38 -11.99 1.32 -1.11
C TYR A 38 -10.62 0.79 -0.75
N LEU A 39 -9.96 0.18 -1.73
CA LEU A 39 -8.63 -0.36 -1.62
C LEU A 39 -7.72 0.39 -2.60
N TYR A 40 -6.67 0.99 -2.07
CA TYR A 40 -5.63 1.60 -2.86
C TYR A 40 -4.39 0.72 -2.78
N ARG A 41 -3.81 0.32 -3.92
CA ARG A 41 -2.59 -0.49 -3.95
C ARG A 41 -1.50 0.27 -4.69
N ALA A 42 -0.34 0.43 -4.06
CA ALA A 42 0.87 0.82 -4.75
C ALA A 42 1.49 -0.43 -5.37
N ILE A 43 1.78 -0.37 -6.66
CA ILE A 43 2.32 -1.46 -7.45
C ILE A 43 3.57 -0.95 -8.17
N ASP A 44 4.67 -1.67 -8.08
CA ASP A 44 5.87 -1.33 -8.85
C ASP A 44 5.70 -1.63 -10.35
N GLN A 45 6.64 -1.14 -11.16
CA GLN A 45 6.67 -1.39 -12.61
C GLN A 45 6.72 -2.87 -13.01
N PHE A 46 7.06 -3.77 -12.09
CA PHE A 46 7.13 -5.22 -12.33
C PHE A 46 5.86 -5.95 -11.86
N GLY A 47 4.85 -5.20 -11.38
CA GLY A 47 3.56 -5.74 -10.98
C GLY A 47 3.49 -6.21 -9.53
N GLN A 48 4.52 -5.99 -8.73
CA GLN A 48 4.48 -6.34 -7.31
C GLN A 48 3.81 -5.23 -6.51
N VAL A 49 2.81 -5.63 -5.71
CA VAL A 49 2.17 -4.75 -4.73
C VAL A 49 3.20 -4.39 -3.67
N ILE A 50 3.53 -3.11 -3.52
CA ILE A 50 4.43 -2.57 -2.50
C ILE A 50 3.65 -2.30 -1.20
N ASP A 51 2.50 -1.65 -1.31
CA ASP A 51 1.74 -1.18 -0.16
C ASP A 51 0.23 -1.13 -0.47
N VAL A 52 -0.61 -1.33 0.56
CA VAL A 52 -2.07 -1.38 0.47
C VAL A 52 -2.70 -0.55 1.59
N LEU A 53 -3.61 0.32 1.19
CA LEU A 53 -4.41 1.17 2.06
C LEU A 53 -5.89 0.87 1.86
N ALA A 54 -6.61 0.60 2.95
CA ALA A 54 -8.05 0.42 2.93
C ALA A 54 -8.76 1.62 3.59
N SER A 55 -9.85 2.07 2.97
CA SER A 55 -10.70 3.15 3.47
C SER A 55 -12.17 2.82 3.24
N GLU A 56 -13.01 3.08 4.24
CA GLU A 56 -14.47 2.94 4.08
C GLU A 56 -15.04 4.05 3.17
N HIS A 57 -14.34 5.17 3.04
CA HIS A 57 -14.73 6.30 2.19
C HIS A 57 -13.72 6.53 1.07
N ARG A 58 -14.20 7.06 -0.07
CA ARG A 58 -13.36 7.49 -1.18
C ARG A 58 -12.50 8.67 -0.75
N ASP A 59 -11.21 8.45 -0.59
CA ASP A 59 -10.29 9.52 -0.22
C ASP A 59 -8.92 9.29 -0.86
N LEU A 60 -8.90 9.68 -2.14
CA LEU A 60 -7.72 9.65 -2.99
C LEU A 60 -6.62 10.59 -2.49
N ALA A 61 -6.98 11.68 -1.79
CA ALA A 61 -6.03 12.66 -1.29
C ALA A 61 -5.20 12.08 -0.14
N ALA A 62 -5.85 11.41 0.81
CA ALA A 62 -5.16 10.69 1.87
C ALA A 62 -4.36 9.49 1.34
N ALA A 63 -4.87 8.77 0.33
CA ALA A 63 -4.10 7.74 -0.36
C ALA A 63 -2.82 8.32 -1.01
N ARG A 64 -2.92 9.42 -1.74
CA ARG A 64 -1.78 10.11 -2.35
C ARG A 64 -0.74 10.53 -1.29
N ARG A 65 -1.18 11.12 -0.18
CA ARG A 65 -0.31 11.53 0.93
C ARG A 65 0.41 10.33 1.54
N PHE A 66 -0.33 9.26 1.80
CA PHE A 66 0.18 8.01 2.34
C PHE A 66 1.31 7.41 1.48
N PHE A 67 1.11 7.30 0.17
CA PHE A 67 2.14 6.76 -0.72
C PHE A 67 3.30 7.74 -0.97
N THR A 68 3.06 9.05 -0.91
CA THR A 68 4.13 10.05 -0.99
C THR A 68 5.04 9.97 0.24
N GLN A 69 4.47 9.74 1.43
CA GLN A 69 5.23 9.52 2.66
C GLN A 69 5.97 8.18 2.65
N ALA A 70 5.41 7.14 2.03
CA ALA A 70 6.06 5.84 1.91
C ALA A 70 7.29 5.84 0.98
N ARG A 71 7.41 6.83 0.07
CA ARG A 71 8.59 7.07 -0.76
C ARG A 71 9.75 7.71 0.00
N ASP A 72 9.52 8.20 1.21
CA ASP A 72 10.57 8.75 2.04
C ASP A 72 11.26 7.59 2.78
N PRO A 73 12.54 7.28 2.50
CA PRO A 73 13.25 6.19 3.14
C PRO A 73 13.40 6.38 4.66
N MET A 74 12.98 7.50 5.23
CA MET A 74 13.10 7.83 6.65
C MET A 74 11.93 7.30 7.52
N ALA A 75 10.85 6.75 6.94
CA ALA A 75 9.70 6.24 7.71
C ALA A 75 9.86 4.79 8.21
N VAL A 76 10.89 4.06 7.75
CA VAL A 76 11.25 2.73 8.25
C VAL A 76 12.61 2.82 8.92
N GLY A 77 12.59 2.92 10.25
CA GLY A 77 13.73 2.53 11.08
C GLY A 77 14.85 3.54 11.23
N ARG A 78 14.71 4.43 12.22
CA ARG A 78 15.78 4.65 13.21
C ARG A 78 15.18 4.69 14.61
N SER A 79 14.97 3.51 15.17
CA SER A 79 15.16 3.30 16.61
C SER A 79 16.62 2.92 16.79
N ARG A 80 17.40 3.87 17.31
CA ARG A 80 18.56 3.63 18.16
C ARG A 80 18.37 4.53 19.38
#